data_AF-B1C3Q8-F1
#
_entry.id   AF-B1C3Q8-F1
#
_cell.length_a   1.000
_cell.length_b   1.000
_cell.length_c   1.000
_cell.angle_alpha   90.00
_cell.angle_beta   90.00
_cell.angle_gamma   90.00
#
_symmetry.space_group_name_H-M   'P 1'
#
loop_
_entity.id
_entity.type
_entity.pdbx_description
1 polymer ?
#
loop_
_entity_poly.entity_id
_entity_poly.type
_entity_poly.pdbx_seq_one_letter_code
_entity_poly.pdbx_strand_id
1 'polypeptide(L)'
;MPYINLIKKQKKLEEFSEIEKGIYIFENGITDDIIRLKEDNKVVEIMKEKIDRFNQDEQLRDMAYKRSLNCWANERDKQDMYEKGKEEGIKQGIIEKSKEKTKQLFNKYYPKEGDSILEDLNNEQYDKIFEMILDNQSIEEIKKILK
;
A
#
# COMPACT_ATOMS: atom_id res chain seq x y z
N MET A 1 -42.77 -5.12 11.90
CA MET A 1 -42.60 -6.28 12.78
C MET A 1 -42.97 -7.53 12.00
N PRO A 2 -42.05 -8.50 11.82
CA PRO A 2 -42.35 -9.73 11.09
C PRO A 2 -43.46 -10.52 11.78
N TYR A 3 -44.32 -11.17 11.00
CA TYR A 3 -45.56 -11.85 11.45
C TYR A 3 -45.29 -12.87 12.56
N ILE A 4 -44.14 -13.54 12.52
CA ILE A 4 -43.72 -14.53 13.51
C ILE A 4 -43.55 -13.95 14.93
N ASN A 5 -43.18 -12.66 15.04
CA ASN A 5 -43.04 -11.98 16.32
C ASN A 5 -44.39 -11.60 16.93
N LEU A 6 -45.45 -11.50 16.12
CA LEU A 6 -46.82 -11.35 16.60
C LEU A 6 -47.36 -12.68 17.12
N ILE A 7 -47.03 -13.79 16.46
CA ILE A 7 -47.38 -15.15 16.91
C ILE A 7 -46.73 -15.47 18.25
N LYS A 8 -45.46 -15.08 18.47
CA LYS A 8 -44.77 -15.25 19.78
C LYS A 8 -45.49 -14.57 20.95
N LYS A 9 -46.26 -13.50 20.69
CA LYS A 9 -47.05 -12.83 21.73
C LYS A 9 -48.32 -13.59 22.11
N GLN A 10 -48.78 -14.48 21.23
CA GLN A 10 -50.04 -15.23 21.39
C GLN A 10 -49.80 -16.69 21.80
N LYS A 11 -48.67 -17.28 21.41
CA LYS A 11 -48.31 -18.69 21.67
C LYS A 11 -46.91 -18.79 22.25
N LYS A 12 -46.68 -19.81 23.09
CA LYS A 12 -45.32 -20.12 23.58
C LYS A 12 -44.49 -20.74 22.46
N LEU A 13 -43.17 -20.54 22.50
CA LEU A 13 -42.24 -21.05 21.50
C LEU A 13 -42.23 -22.59 21.41
N GLU A 14 -42.59 -23.26 22.51
CA GLU A 14 -42.76 -24.72 22.61
C GLU A 14 -43.84 -25.22 21.61
N GLU A 15 -44.93 -24.45 21.47
CA GLU A 15 -46.12 -24.77 20.68
C GLU A 15 -45.97 -24.45 19.19
N PHE A 16 -44.84 -23.86 18.78
CA PHE A 16 -44.60 -23.54 17.38
C PHE A 16 -44.37 -24.81 16.57
N SER A 17 -44.88 -24.83 15.34
CA SER A 17 -44.52 -25.85 14.35
C SER A 17 -43.04 -25.76 13.97
N GLU A 18 -42.51 -26.84 13.41
CA GLU A 18 -41.11 -26.88 12.93
C GLU A 18 -40.78 -25.75 11.94
N ILE A 19 -41.74 -25.38 11.08
CA ILE A 19 -41.60 -24.28 10.11
C ILE A 19 -41.60 -22.92 10.82
N GLU A 20 -42.52 -22.69 11.76
CA GLU A 20 -42.57 -21.45 12.53
C GLU A 20 -41.31 -21.26 13.38
N LYS A 21 -40.77 -22.35 13.95
CA LYS A 21 -39.49 -22.35 14.66
C LYS A 21 -38.33 -21.98 13.73
N GLY A 22 -38.29 -22.56 12.53
CA GLY A 22 -37.30 -22.21 11.50
C GLY A 22 -37.36 -20.73 11.09
N ILE A 23 -38.55 -20.20 10.82
CA ILE A 23 -38.76 -18.79 10.45
C ILE A 23 -38.38 -17.87 11.63
N TYR A 24 -38.76 -18.22 12.85
CA TYR A 24 -38.43 -17.43 14.03
C TYR A 24 -36.91 -17.33 14.28
N ILE A 25 -36.18 -18.44 14.10
CA ILE A 25 -34.71 -18.48 14.19
C ILE A 25 -34.06 -17.67 13.08
N PHE A 26 -34.62 -17.71 11.87
CA PHE A 26 -34.09 -16.96 10.74
C PHE A 26 -34.21 -15.44 10.95
N GLU A 27 -35.36 -14.98 11.46
CA GLU A 27 -35.64 -13.55 11.68
C GLU A 27 -34.99 -12.97 12.94
N ASN A 28 -34.94 -13.74 14.04
CA ASN A 28 -34.46 -13.23 15.34
C ASN A 28 -33.14 -13.85 15.81
N GLY A 29 -32.57 -14.79 15.03
CA GLY A 29 -31.38 -15.54 15.42
C GLY A 29 -31.65 -16.63 16.46
N ILE A 30 -30.57 -17.28 16.91
CA ILE A 30 -30.63 -18.28 17.99
C ILE A 30 -30.61 -17.54 19.33
N THR A 31 -31.79 -17.24 19.86
CA THR A 31 -31.97 -16.61 21.18
C THR A 31 -31.97 -17.65 22.31
N ASP A 32 -31.70 -17.25 23.56
CA ASP A 32 -31.68 -18.14 24.74
C ASP A 32 -32.91 -19.04 24.88
N ASP A 33 -34.11 -18.52 24.59
CA ASP A 33 -35.37 -19.28 24.61
C ASP A 33 -35.35 -20.48 23.63
N ILE A 34 -34.68 -20.32 22.49
CA ILE A 34 -34.53 -21.35 21.45
C ILE A 34 -33.46 -22.37 21.85
N ILE A 35 -32.37 -21.91 22.48
CA ILE A 35 -31.30 -22.78 22.97
C ILE A 35 -31.84 -23.74 24.04
N ARG A 36 -32.81 -23.31 24.86
CA ARG A 36 -33.49 -24.19 25.83
C ARG A 36 -34.34 -25.27 25.18
N LEU A 37 -34.84 -25.05 23.97
CA LEU A 37 -35.60 -26.05 23.19
C LEU A 37 -34.70 -27.03 22.41
N LYS A 38 -33.39 -26.88 22.55
CA LYS A 38 -32.39 -27.62 21.75
C LYS A 38 -32.32 -29.11 22.09
N GLU A 39 -32.75 -29.52 23.29
CA GLU A 39 -32.68 -30.93 23.73
C GLU A 39 -33.63 -31.85 22.93
N ASP A 40 -34.73 -31.31 22.38
CA ASP A 40 -35.76 -32.10 21.68
C ASP A 40 -36.05 -31.67 20.23
N ASN A 41 -35.31 -30.69 19.67
CA ASN A 41 -35.69 -30.05 18.40
C ASN A 41 -34.61 -30.05 17.30
N LYS A 42 -34.80 -30.90 16.29
CA LYS A 42 -33.90 -31.04 15.12
C LYS A 42 -33.72 -29.76 14.30
N VAL A 43 -34.74 -28.90 14.23
CA VAL A 43 -34.65 -27.65 13.45
C VAL A 43 -33.64 -26.69 14.09
N VAL A 44 -33.60 -26.63 15.42
CA VAL A 44 -32.68 -25.77 16.17
C VAL A 44 -31.24 -26.22 15.97
N GLU A 45 -30.98 -27.53 16.01
CA GLU A 45 -29.66 -28.12 15.80
C GLU A 45 -29.12 -27.79 14.40
N ILE A 46 -29.90 -28.07 13.36
CA ILE A 46 -29.50 -27.82 11.96
C ILE A 46 -29.27 -26.32 11.71
N MET A 47 -30.13 -25.46 12.25
CA MET A 47 -29.98 -24.01 12.09
C MET A 47 -28.73 -23.49 12.81
N LYS A 48 -28.38 -24.06 13.97
CA LYS A 48 -27.13 -23.71 14.66
C LYS A 48 -25.90 -24.03 13.83
N GLU A 49 -25.81 -25.25 13.31
CA GLU A 49 -24.68 -25.62 12.46
C GLU A 49 -24.59 -24.75 11.19
N LYS A 50 -25.74 -24.40 10.58
CA LYS A 50 -25.74 -23.54 9.40
C LYS A 50 -25.25 -22.13 9.70
N ILE A 51 -25.67 -21.54 10.83
CA ILE A 51 -25.23 -20.21 11.26
C ILE A 51 -23.74 -20.24 11.61
N ASP A 52 -23.28 -21.26 12.33
CA ASP A 52 -21.86 -21.40 12.71
C ASP A 52 -20.97 -21.54 11.46
N ARG A 53 -21.38 -22.36 10.47
CA ARG A 53 -20.68 -22.45 9.18
C ARG A 53 -20.70 -21.13 8.41
N PHE A 54 -21.84 -20.43 8.38
CA PHE A 54 -21.96 -19.16 7.68
C PHE A 54 -21.03 -18.09 8.29
N ASN A 55 -20.96 -18.02 9.63
CA ASN A 55 -20.08 -17.10 10.34
C ASN A 55 -18.59 -17.43 10.11
N GLN A 56 -18.23 -18.72 10.06
CA GLN A 56 -16.86 -19.14 9.72
C GLN A 56 -16.49 -18.72 8.28
N ASP A 57 -17.38 -18.96 7.33
CA ASP A 57 -17.16 -18.57 5.93
C ASP A 57 -17.07 -17.04 5.76
N GLU A 58 -17.85 -16.27 6.51
CA GLU A 58 -17.77 -14.81 6.51
C GLU A 58 -16.43 -14.32 7.04
N GLN A 59 -15.98 -14.84 8.19
CA GLN A 59 -14.66 -14.50 8.73
C GLN A 59 -13.52 -14.89 7.78
N LEU A 60 -13.63 -16.04 7.13
CA LEU A 60 -12.66 -16.49 6.13
C LEU A 60 -12.64 -15.57 4.90
N ARG A 61 -13.81 -15.14 4.41
CA ARG A 61 -13.92 -14.17 3.31
C ARG A 61 -13.30 -12.82 3.69
N ASP A 62 -13.61 -12.31 4.88
CA ASP A 62 -13.05 -11.06 5.38
C ASP A 62 -11.54 -11.13 5.55
N MET A 63 -11.03 -12.27 6.05
CA MET A 63 -9.60 -12.50 6.18
C MET A 63 -8.91 -12.57 4.80
N ALA A 64 -9.51 -13.25 3.84
CA ALA A 64 -9.00 -13.33 2.46
C ALA A 64 -8.98 -11.94 1.79
N TYR A 65 -10.03 -11.15 1.99
CA TYR A 65 -10.11 -9.78 1.48
C TYR A 65 -9.04 -8.88 2.09
N LYS A 66 -8.90 -8.88 3.42
CA LYS A 66 -7.83 -8.14 4.12
C LYS A 66 -6.43 -8.58 3.66
N ARG A 67 -6.22 -9.87 3.46
CA ARG A 67 -4.95 -10.41 2.94
C ARG A 67 -4.67 -9.89 1.53
N SER A 68 -5.68 -9.90 0.65
CA SER A 68 -5.53 -9.36 -0.70
C SER A 68 -5.17 -7.88 -0.68
N LEU A 69 -5.85 -7.07 0.14
CA LEU A 69 -5.54 -5.65 0.31
C LEU A 69 -4.09 -5.42 0.75
N ASN A 70 -3.60 -6.19 1.72
CA ASN A 70 -2.21 -6.10 2.17
C ASN A 70 -1.21 -6.48 1.06
N CYS A 71 -1.53 -7.49 0.24
CA CYS A 71 -0.70 -7.85 -0.91
C CYS A 71 -0.63 -6.69 -1.92
N TRP A 72 -1.75 -6.05 -2.25
CA TRP A 72 -1.79 -4.92 -3.17
C TRP A 72 -1.02 -3.71 -2.64
N ALA A 73 -1.14 -3.41 -1.34
CA ALA A 73 -0.38 -2.33 -0.71
C ALA A 73 1.13 -2.58 -0.80
N ASN A 74 1.58 -3.78 -0.39
CA ASN A 74 2.99 -4.16 -0.45
C ASN A 74 3.54 -4.13 -1.89
N GLU A 75 2.74 -4.52 -2.88
CA GLU A 75 3.18 -4.51 -4.27
C GLU A 75 3.32 -3.09 -4.82
N ARG A 76 2.41 -2.18 -4.45
CA ARG A 76 2.57 -0.75 -4.77
C ARG A 76 3.81 -0.16 -4.12
N ASP A 77 4.05 -0.44 -2.83
CA ASP A 77 5.20 0.10 -2.12
C ASP A 77 6.52 -0.34 -2.78
N LYS A 78 6.60 -1.62 -3.23
CA LYS A 78 7.76 -2.11 -3.98
C LYS A 78 7.95 -1.39 -5.31
N GLN A 79 6.86 -1.18 -6.04
CA GLN A 79 6.89 -0.49 -7.32
C GLN A 79 7.38 0.96 -7.17
N ASP A 80 6.84 1.67 -6.18
CA ASP A 80 7.24 3.04 -5.88
C ASP A 80 8.72 3.13 -5.48
N MET A 81 9.21 2.18 -4.67
CA MET A 81 10.63 2.10 -4.31
C MET A 81 11.52 1.84 -5.53
N TYR A 82 11.10 0.96 -6.44
CA TYR A 82 11.85 0.69 -7.66
C TYR A 82 11.91 1.91 -8.58
N GLU A 83 10.78 2.61 -8.77
CA GLU A 83 10.71 3.80 -9.61
C GLU A 83 11.56 4.93 -9.04
N LYS A 84 11.49 5.18 -7.72
CA LYS A 84 12.36 6.16 -7.05
C LYS A 84 13.84 5.81 -7.21
N GLY A 85 14.21 4.56 -6.97
CA GLY A 85 15.60 4.11 -7.13
C GLY A 85 16.11 4.25 -8.57
N LYS A 86 15.24 3.99 -9.56
CA LYS A 86 15.56 4.18 -10.98
C LYS A 86 15.76 5.66 -11.32
N GLU A 87 14.87 6.54 -10.85
CA GLU A 87 15.01 7.98 -11.07
C GLU A 87 16.27 8.56 -10.41
N GLU A 88 16.55 8.18 -9.17
CA GLU A 88 17.76 8.60 -8.46
C GLU A 88 19.02 8.12 -9.17
N GLY A 89 19.06 6.86 -9.63
CA GLY A 89 20.18 6.32 -10.39
C GLY A 89 20.38 7.04 -11.74
N ILE A 90 19.29 7.36 -12.45
CA ILE A 90 19.37 8.14 -13.70
C ILE A 90 19.90 9.55 -13.43
N LYS A 91 19.40 10.23 -12.37
CA LYS A 91 19.87 11.57 -11.99
C LYS A 91 21.36 11.56 -11.64
N GLN A 92 21.81 10.60 -10.83
CA GLN A 92 23.22 10.44 -10.48
C GLN A 92 24.09 10.20 -11.71
N GLY A 93 23.68 9.29 -12.61
CA GLY A 93 24.42 9.01 -13.84
C GLY A 93 24.50 10.20 -14.80
N ILE A 94 23.46 11.02 -14.89
CA ILE A 94 23.48 12.27 -15.67
C ILE A 94 24.48 13.27 -15.08
N ILE A 95 24.49 13.42 -13.75
CA ILE A 95 25.41 14.31 -13.04
C ILE A 95 26.86 13.87 -13.24
N GLU A 96 27.17 12.59 -13.03
CA GLU A 96 28.52 12.05 -13.22
C GLU A 96 29.01 12.26 -14.66
N LYS A 97 28.16 11.94 -15.65
CA LYS A 97 28.47 12.16 -17.06
C LYS A 97 28.69 13.64 -17.39
N SER A 98 27.95 14.55 -16.76
CA SER A 98 28.16 16.00 -16.91
C SER A 98 29.52 16.40 -16.32
N LYS A 99 29.83 15.96 -15.09
CA LYS A 99 31.12 16.23 -14.43
C LYS A 99 32.31 15.74 -15.26
N GLU A 100 32.24 14.50 -15.76
CA GLU A 100 33.30 13.95 -16.62
C GLU A 100 33.50 14.77 -17.90
N LYS A 101 32.41 15.18 -18.56
CA LYS A 101 32.50 16.05 -19.75
C LYS A 101 33.13 17.39 -19.43
N THR A 102 32.74 18.02 -18.32
CA THR A 102 33.33 19.28 -17.89
C THR A 102 34.81 19.13 -17.59
N LYS A 103 35.24 18.04 -16.93
CA LYS A 103 36.66 17.72 -16.72
C LYS A 103 37.42 17.55 -18.04
N GLN A 104 36.86 16.80 -19.01
CA GLN A 104 37.47 16.63 -20.33
C GLN A 104 37.63 17.95 -21.09
N LEU A 105 36.62 18.82 -21.04
CA LEU A 105 36.66 20.15 -21.65
C LEU A 105 37.70 21.03 -20.94
N PHE A 106 37.69 21.06 -19.61
CA PHE A 106 38.64 21.84 -18.82
C PHE A 106 40.09 21.45 -19.16
N ASN A 107 40.41 20.16 -19.17
CA ASN A 107 41.75 19.68 -19.52
C ASN A 107 42.17 20.02 -20.96
N LYS A 108 41.20 20.16 -21.88
CA LYS A 108 41.46 20.55 -23.28
C LYS A 108 41.77 22.04 -23.43
N TYR A 109 41.00 22.91 -22.77
CA TYR A 109 41.19 24.36 -22.83
C TYR A 109 42.33 24.85 -21.93
N TYR A 110 42.56 24.14 -20.82
CA TYR A 110 43.53 24.49 -19.78
C TYR A 110 44.52 23.37 -19.46
N PRO A 111 45.33 22.92 -20.43
CA PRO A 111 46.24 21.78 -20.25
C PRO A 111 47.34 22.01 -19.20
N LYS A 112 47.54 23.26 -18.75
CA LYS A 112 48.55 23.63 -17.73
C LYS A 112 48.02 23.55 -16.30
N GLU A 113 46.71 23.60 -16.12
CA GLU A 113 46.06 23.52 -14.81
C GLU A 113 45.43 22.12 -14.72
N GLY A 114 45.83 21.34 -13.71
CA GLY A 114 45.26 20.00 -13.51
C GLY A 114 43.77 20.07 -13.15
N ASP A 115 43.09 18.95 -13.34
CA ASP A 115 41.69 18.72 -12.98
C ASP A 115 41.41 18.70 -11.47
N SER A 116 42.46 18.75 -10.63
CA SER A 116 42.36 18.84 -9.16
C SER A 116 41.53 20.04 -8.68
N ILE A 117 41.45 21.11 -9.48
CA ILE A 117 40.62 22.29 -9.16
C ILE A 117 39.12 21.97 -9.18
N LEU A 118 38.73 20.88 -9.86
CA LEU A 118 37.35 20.47 -10.01
C LEU A 118 36.91 19.42 -8.98
N GLU A 119 37.78 18.96 -8.07
CA GLU A 119 37.51 17.75 -7.28
C GLU A 119 36.53 17.89 -6.11
N ASP A 120 36.17 19.10 -5.67
CA ASP A 120 35.23 19.29 -4.54
C ASP A 120 34.07 20.25 -4.86
N LEU A 121 33.65 20.28 -6.12
CA LEU A 121 32.63 21.21 -6.62
C LEU A 121 31.19 20.67 -6.50
N ASN A 122 30.27 21.56 -6.12
CA ASN A 122 28.84 21.28 -6.16
C ASN A 122 28.32 21.28 -7.62
N ASN A 123 27.17 20.63 -7.89
CA ASN A 123 26.63 20.49 -9.24
C ASN A 123 26.38 21.85 -9.93
N GLU A 124 25.86 22.84 -9.21
CA GLU A 124 25.63 24.19 -9.75
C GLU A 124 26.93 24.91 -10.13
N GLN A 125 28.02 24.64 -9.42
CA GLN A 125 29.32 25.21 -9.74
C GLN A 125 29.90 24.53 -10.98
N TYR A 126 29.70 23.22 -11.14
CA TYR A 126 30.06 22.49 -12.36
C TYR A 126 29.35 23.04 -13.60
N ASP A 127 28.05 23.34 -13.50
CA ASP A 127 27.28 23.89 -14.62
C ASP A 127 27.77 25.31 -15.00
N LYS A 128 28.02 26.17 -14.00
CA LYS A 128 28.59 27.52 -14.23
C LYS A 128 29.97 27.45 -14.88
N ILE A 129 30.83 26.55 -14.41
CA ILE A 129 32.17 26.37 -14.99
C ILE A 129 32.07 25.86 -16.41
N PHE A 130 31.15 24.94 -16.70
CA PHE A 130 30.90 24.45 -18.06
C PHE A 130 30.49 25.61 -19.00
N GLU A 131 29.57 26.47 -18.59
CA GLU A 131 29.19 27.68 -19.36
C GLU A 131 30.37 28.63 -19.57
N MET A 132 31.17 28.87 -18.53
CA MET A 132 32.34 29.75 -18.63
C MET A 132 33.44 29.22 -19.56
N ILE A 133 33.63 27.89 -19.59
CA ILE A 133 34.53 27.25 -20.54
C ILE A 133 34.01 27.44 -21.98
N LEU A 134 32.70 27.33 -22.20
CA LEU A 134 32.09 27.59 -23.52
C LEU A 134 32.24 29.06 -23.95
N ASP A 135 32.16 29.98 -23.01
CA ASP A 135 32.35 31.42 -23.23
C ASP A 135 33.84 31.84 -23.35
N ASN A 136 34.78 30.89 -23.31
CA ASN A 136 36.23 31.13 -23.35
C ASN A 136 36.74 32.07 -22.24
N GLN A 137 36.11 32.07 -21.07
CA GLN A 137 36.54 32.88 -19.93
C GLN A 137 37.85 32.38 -19.32
N SER A 138 38.66 33.28 -18.78
CA SER A 138 39.98 32.94 -18.26
C SER A 138 39.94 32.03 -17.01
N ILE A 139 40.99 31.23 -16.79
CA ILE A 139 41.15 30.42 -15.56
C ILE A 139 41.01 31.26 -14.29
N GLU A 140 41.47 32.52 -14.33
CA GLU A 140 41.42 33.43 -13.19
C GLU A 140 39.98 33.78 -12.79
N GLU A 141 39.07 33.86 -13.75
CA GLU A 141 37.63 34.07 -13.51
C GLU A 141 36.97 32.81 -12.96
N ILE A 142 37.31 31.63 -13.50
CA ILE A 142 36.85 30.35 -12.99
C ILE A 142 37.28 30.15 -11.52
N LYS A 143 38.55 30.47 -11.20
CA LYS A 143 39.09 30.38 -9.83
C LYS A 143 38.39 31.30 -8.83
N LYS A 144 37.75 32.40 -9.27
CA LYS A 144 36.99 33.29 -8.37
C LYS A 144 35.68 32.67 -7.88
N ILE A 145 35.12 31.69 -8.59
CA ILE A 145 33.83 31.04 -8.26
C ILE A 145 34.02 29.85 -7.30
N LEU A 146 35.25 29.34 -7.25
CA LEU A 146 35.70 28.30 -6.34
C LEU A 146 36.05 28.84 -4.93
N LYS A 147 36.04 30.17 -4.75
CA LYS A 147 36.45 30.86 -3.53
C LYS A 147 35.26 31.40 -2.77
#